data_AF-A0A844Q9L7-F1
#
_entry.id   AF-A0A844Q9L7-F1
#
_cell.length_a   1.000
_cell.length_b   1.000
_cell.length_c   1.000
_cell.angle_alpha   90.00
_cell.angle_beta   90.00
_cell.angle_gamma   90.00
#
_symmetry.space_group_name_H-M   'P 1'
#
loop_
_entity.id
_entity.type
_entity.pdbx_description
1 polymer ?
#
loop_
_entity_poly.entity_id
_entity_poly.type
_entity_poly.pdbx_seq_one_letter_code
_entity_poly.pdbx_strand_id
1 'polypeptide(L)' 'MSELLWSKAFIPVYWIVGLLACVLFYSIGVTKVELVMLAGPCFLVGTLSFIQNCVTREK' A
#
# COMPACT_ATOMS: atom_id res chain seq x y z
N MET A 1 -17.84 -7.19 -2.81
CA MET A 1 -16.39 -7.48 -2.60
C MET A 1 -15.55 -6.22 -2.35
N SER A 2 -15.93 -5.05 -2.87
CA SER A 2 -15.22 -3.78 -2.63
C SER A 2 -15.32 -3.22 -1.20
N GLU A 3 -16.30 -3.66 -0.41
CA GLU A 3 -16.50 -3.16 0.97
C GLU A 3 -15.39 -3.57 1.95
N LEU A 4 -14.72 -4.71 1.73
CA LEU A 4 -13.60 -5.13 2.58
C LEU A 4 -12.33 -4.30 2.34
N LEU A 5 -12.08 -3.92 1.08
CA LEU A 5 -10.97 -3.02 0.68
C LEU A 5 -11.18 -1.58 1.16
N TRP A 6 -12.44 -1.19 1.41
CA TRP A 6 -12.83 0.12 1.93
C TRP A 6 -13.00 0.18 3.44
N SER A 7 -12.78 -0.93 4.14
CA SER A 7 -12.76 -0.93 5.58
C SER A 7 -11.56 -0.10 6.05
N LYS A 8 -11.81 0.87 6.94
CA LYS A 8 -10.80 1.80 7.49
C LYS A 8 -9.60 1.07 8.12
N ALA A 9 -9.78 -0.19 8.50
CA ALA A 9 -8.74 -1.06 9.05
C ALA A 9 -7.78 -1.63 7.99
N PHE A 10 -8.14 -1.62 6.70
CA PHE A 10 -7.33 -2.20 5.62
C PHE A 10 -6.13 -1.32 5.24
N ILE A 11 -6.27 0.00 5.35
CA ILE A 11 -5.22 1.00 5.07
C ILE A 11 -3.97 0.85 5.96
N PRO A 12 -4.09 0.80 7.31
CA PRO A 12 -2.91 0.62 8.16
C PRO A 12 -2.26 -0.75 7.93
N VAL A 13 -3.04 -1.81 7.70
CA VAL A 13 -2.53 -3.15 7.38
C VAL A 13 -1.76 -3.13 6.06
N TYR A 14 -2.27 -2.43 5.05
CA TYR A 14 -1.60 -2.27 3.75
C TYR A 14 -0.21 -1.62 3.89
N TRP A 15 -0.11 -0.58 4.72
CA TRP A 15 1.17 0.08 5.02
C TRP A 15 2.15 -0.82 5.77
N ILE A 16 1.67 -1.57 6.76
CA ILE A 16 2.49 -2.50 7.53
C ILE A 16 3.04 -3.61 6.62
N VAL A 17 2.19 -4.20 5.78
CA VAL A 17 2.58 -5.24 4.82
C VAL A 17 3.57 -4.69 3.80
N GLY A 18 3.37 -3.47 3.30
CA GLY A 18 4.29 -2.80 2.37
C GLY A 18 5.67 -2.55 2.98
N LEU A 19 5.74 -2.10 4.24
CA LEU A 19 7.00 -1.95 4.98
C LEU A 19 7.69 -3.30 5.20
N LEU A 20 6.93 -4.33 5.59
CA LEU A 20 7.48 -5.68 5.80
C LEU A 20 8.07 -6.24 4.50
N ALA A 21 7.36 -6.07 3.38
CA ALA A 21 7.84 -6.49 2.07
C ALA A 21 9.14 -5.77 1.69
N CYS A 22 9.22 -4.45 1.91
CA CYS A 22 10.45 -3.68 1.70
C CYS A 22 11.65 -4.23 2.48
N VAL A 23 11.44 -4.58 3.76
CA VAL A 23 12.50 -5.17 4.60
C VAL A 23 12.90 -6.56 4.08
N LEU A 24 11.93 -7.39 3.69
CA LEU A 24 12.17 -8.74 3.18
C LEU A 24 12.99 -8.74 1.89
N PHE A 25 12.61 -7.91 0.92
CA PHE A 25 13.34 -7.78 -0.35
C PHE A 25 14.74 -7.18 -0.14
N TYR A 26 14.90 -6.28 0.84
CA TYR A 26 16.22 -5.78 1.22
C TYR A 26 17.11 -6.90 1.78
N SER A 27 16.57 -7.78 2.61
CA SER A 27 17.31 -8.94 3.14
C SER A 27 17.68 -9.98 2.08
N ILE A 28 16.91 -10.08 0.99
CA ILE A 28 17.20 -10.98 -0.14
C ILE A 28 18.30 -10.41 -1.06
N GLY A 29 18.71 -9.14 -0.87
CA GLY A 29 19.74 -8.48 -1.67
C GLY A 29 19.22 -7.92 -2.99
N VAL A 30 17.90 -7.73 -3.11
CA VAL A 30 17.28 -7.11 -4.29
C VAL A 30 17.68 -5.64 -4.39
N THR A 31 17.97 -5.21 -5.62
CA THR A 31 18.40 -3.84 -5.90
C THR A 31 17.33 -2.83 -5.47
N LYS A 32 17.72 -1.75 -4.81
CA LYS A 32 16.81 -0.68 -4.35
C LYS A 32 15.90 -0.14 -5.49
N VAL A 33 16.36 -0.20 -6.73
CA VAL A 33 15.63 0.24 -7.92
C VAL A 33 14.48 -0.70 -8.27
N GLU A 34 14.70 -2.01 -8.21
CA GLU A 34 13.63 -3.01 -8.43
C GLU A 34 12.57 -2.94 -7.32
N LEU A 35 13.03 -2.71 -6.07
CA LEU A 35 12.15 -2.49 -4.94
C LEU A 35 11.20 -1.30 -5.18
N VAL A 36 11.74 -0.18 -5.65
CA VAL A 36 10.95 1.03 -5.93
C VAL A 36 10.03 0.83 -7.14
N MET A 37 10.47 0.11 -8.18
CA MET A 37 9.63 -0.20 -9.33
C MET A 37 8.43 -1.10 -8.98
N LEU A 38 8.61 -2.06 -8.06
CA LEU A 38 7.54 -2.97 -7.62
C LEU A 38 6.65 -2.35 -6.53
N ALA A 39 7.25 -1.73 -5.52
CA ALA A 39 6.53 -1.17 -4.38
C ALA A 39 5.89 0.18 -4.70
N GLY A 40 6.50 0.99 -5.57
CA GLY A 40 6.00 2.31 -5.99
C GLY A 40 4.54 2.31 -6.44
N PRO A 41 4.13 1.50 -7.43
CA PRO A 41 2.74 1.44 -7.88
C PRO A 41 1.80 0.88 -6.79
N CYS A 42 2.27 -0.06 -5.95
CA CYS A 42 1.48 -0.56 -4.82
C CYS A 42 1.17 0.58 -3.82
N PHE A 43 2.18 1.31 -3.38
CA PHE A 43 1.98 2.46 -2.49
C PHE A 43 1.06 3.52 -3.10
N LEU A 44 1.16 3.78 -4.42
CA LEU A 44 0.30 4.70 -5.16
C LEU A 44 -1.17 4.24 -5.19
N VAL A 45 -1.43 2.96 -5.43
CA VAL A 45 -2.80 2.41 -5.40
C VAL A 45 -3.39 2.47 -3.99
N GLY A 46 -2.58 2.18 -2.96
CA GLY A 46 -2.99 2.30 -1.56
C GLY A 46 -3.35 3.74 -1.16
N THR A 47 -2.55 4.73 -1.56
CA THR A 47 -2.83 6.15 -1.28
C THR A 47 -4.02 6.67 -2.07
N LEU A 48 -4.15 6.32 -3.35
CA LEU A 48 -5.33 6.69 -4.15
C LEU A 48 -6.62 6.11 -3.58
N SER A 49 -6.59 4.84 -3.15
CA SER A 49 -7.74 4.20 -2.50
C SER A 49 -8.09 4.88 -1.17
N PHE A 50 -7.09 5.32 -0.41
CA PHE A 50 -7.30 6.10 0.82
C PHE A 50 -7.92 7.47 0.54
N ILE A 51 -7.38 8.20 -0.44
CA ILE A 51 -7.90 9.52 -0.84
C ILE A 51 -9.34 9.38 -1.32
N GLN A 52 -9.65 8.39 -2.16
CA GLN A 52 -11.03 8.15 -2.60
C GLN A 52 -11.98 7.82 -1.44
N ASN A 53 -11.53 7.03 -0.46
CA ASN A 53 -12.35 6.71 0.72
C ASN A 53 -12.54 7.91 1.65
N CYS A 54 -11.52 8.76 1.84
CA CYS A 54 -11.63 10.02 2.61
C CYS A 54 -12.53 11.03 1.90
N VAL A 55 -12.33 11.26 0.59
CA VAL A 55 -13.13 12.20 -0.21
C VAL A 55 -14.58 11.75 -0.33
N THR A 56 -14.84 10.44 -0.41
CA THR A 56 -16.22 9.91 -0.48
C THR A 56 -16.95 10.02 0.85
N ARG A 57 -16.25 10.02 1.99
CA ARG A 57 -16.86 10.25 3.32
C ARG A 57 -17.20 11.72 3.60
N GLU A 58 -16.78 12.66 2.77
CA GLU A 58 -17.05 14.10 2.93
C GLU A 58 -18.32 14.57 2.19
N LYS A 59 -18.96 13.71 1.39
CA LYS A 59 -20.28 13.93 0.77
C LYS A 59 -21.37 13.15 1.49
#